data_AF-A0A914VF96-F1
#
_entry.id   AF-A0A914VF96-F1
#
_cell.length_a   1.000
_cell.length_b   1.000
_cell.length_c   1.000
_cell.angle_alpha   90.00
_cell.angle_beta   90.00
_cell.angle_gamma   90.00
#
_symmetry.space_group_name_H-M   'P 1'
#
loop_
_entity.id
_entity.type
_entity.pdbx_description
1 polymer ?
#
loop_
_entity_poly.entity_id
_entity_poly.type
_entity_poly.pdbx_seq_one_letter_code
_entity_poly.pdbx_strand_id
1 'polypeptide(L)'
;MLGFFVTLVVQRWWETFHCFGWIDNSALYVATYINGTDERTRMIRRNIVRYAVLLEAMVFRDISPVVRRRFPDDHAFKTAGFLTEQELSAMESVTSPHAKYWLPIHWAFHLIKEAKASGLIRTERAVELVQARLLEFRTSLAKQRAAHGVPVPLAYTQVVFIAVRSYLALTMIGQQYVIGDRHKEILTPIDIYIPLLSILQLLFYLGWVKVAEGLLNPYGDDDDDFECNWFIDRNLQVGFAIVDAAIGKEPPLEKDVFWNEITPLPLYANGVLNVPIHVQNDSIPKPIRLVEKIIRSSFNSDRNNSTVAEHNLESQGNRFD
;
A
#
# COMPACT_ATOMS: atom_id res chain seq x y z
N MET A 1 -13.17 28.53 -0.80
CA MET A 1 -14.07 27.36 -0.60
C MET A 1 -13.61 26.14 -1.38
N LEU A 2 -13.45 26.22 -2.71
CA LEU A 2 -12.99 25.09 -3.52
C LEU A 2 -11.68 24.46 -3.03
N GLY A 3 -10.66 25.27 -2.75
CA GLY A 3 -9.39 24.77 -2.19
C GLY A 3 -9.56 23.97 -0.89
N PHE A 4 -10.28 24.52 0.10
CA PHE A 4 -10.57 23.80 1.35
C PHE A 4 -11.36 22.50 1.14
N PHE A 5 -12.31 22.50 0.21
CA PHE A 5 -13.07 21.31 -0.13
C PHE A 5 -12.19 20.23 -0.76
N VAL A 6 -11.36 20.59 -1.73
CA VAL A 6 -10.44 19.65 -2.39
C VAL A 6 -9.42 19.11 -1.40
N THR A 7 -8.83 19.96 -0.54
CA THR A 7 -7.92 19.50 0.51
C THR A 7 -8.59 18.50 1.46
N LEU A 8 -9.84 18.75 1.87
CA LEU A 8 -10.60 17.83 2.72
C LEU A 8 -10.79 16.47 2.03
N VAL A 9 -11.20 16.48 0.74
CA VAL A 9 -11.42 15.25 -0.02
C VAL A 9 -10.11 14.47 -0.20
N VAL A 10 -9.02 15.13 -0.60
CA VAL A 10 -7.71 14.50 -0.79
C VAL A 10 -7.17 13.93 0.53
N GLN A 11 -7.30 14.68 1.63
CA GLN A 11 -6.88 14.19 2.95
C GLN A 11 -7.64 12.93 3.33
N ARG A 12 -8.97 12.95 3.18
CA ARG A 12 -9.83 11.80 3.49
C ARG A 12 -9.54 10.60 2.59
N TRP A 13 -9.25 10.83 1.31
CA TRP A 13 -8.82 9.81 0.37
C TRP A 13 -7.54 9.12 0.87
N TRP A 14 -6.53 9.89 1.25
CA TRP A 14 -5.27 9.34 1.77
C TRP A 14 -5.44 8.63 3.12
N GLU A 15 -6.23 9.19 4.05
CA GLU A 15 -6.52 8.54 5.33
C GLU A 15 -7.20 7.18 5.12
N THR A 16 -8.09 7.10 4.14
CA THR A 16 -8.78 5.85 3.77
C THR A 16 -7.80 4.85 3.14
N PHE A 17 -6.91 5.32 2.26
CA PHE A 17 -5.86 4.49 1.67
C PHE A 17 -4.89 3.92 2.73
N HIS A 18 -4.47 4.74 3.70
CA HIS A 18 -3.57 4.27 4.78
C HIS A 18 -4.23 3.24 5.71
N CYS A 19 -5.56 3.08 5.65
CA CYS A 19 -6.26 2.05 6.40
C CYS A 19 -6.39 0.72 5.65
N PHE A 20 -5.82 0.56 4.43
CA PHE A 20 -5.84 -0.74 3.75
C PHE A 20 -5.14 -1.79 4.61
N GLY A 21 -5.88 -2.88 4.85
CA GLY A 21 -5.37 -4.00 5.61
C GLY A 21 -4.34 -4.77 4.79
N TRP A 22 -3.07 -4.71 5.16
CA TRP A 22 -2.05 -5.61 4.63
C TRP A 22 -1.95 -6.83 5.54
N ILE A 23 -2.20 -8.02 4.98
CA ILE A 23 -2.22 -9.26 5.77
C ILE A 23 -0.83 -9.64 6.32
N ASP A 24 0.23 -9.10 5.73
CA ASP A 24 1.63 -9.51 5.92
C ASP A 24 2.02 -9.56 7.39
N ASN A 25 1.72 -8.49 8.14
CA ASN A 25 2.04 -8.42 9.56
C ASN A 25 1.30 -9.51 10.36
N SER A 26 0.02 -9.73 10.09
CA SER A 26 -0.74 -10.79 10.77
C SER A 26 -0.20 -12.18 10.39
N ALA A 27 0.06 -12.42 9.11
CA ALA A 27 0.57 -13.68 8.58
C ALA A 27 1.98 -14.00 9.13
N LEU A 28 2.89 -13.02 9.17
CA LEU A 28 4.24 -13.19 9.71
C LEU A 28 4.22 -13.60 11.19
N TYR A 29 3.34 -12.97 11.99
CA TYR A 29 3.19 -13.34 13.40
C TYR A 29 2.58 -14.73 13.57
N VAL A 30 1.59 -15.08 12.75
CA VAL A 30 1.01 -16.44 12.74
C VAL A 30 2.09 -17.49 12.38
N ALA A 31 2.88 -17.23 11.33
CA ALA A 31 3.97 -18.12 10.90
C ALA A 31 5.05 -18.28 11.97
N THR A 32 5.43 -17.18 12.64
CA THR A 32 6.50 -17.18 13.66
C THR A 32 6.11 -17.91 14.94
N TYR A 33 4.87 -17.74 15.41
CA TYR A 33 4.48 -18.20 16.74
C TYR A 33 3.70 -19.52 16.76
N ILE A 34 3.07 -19.92 15.66
CA ILE A 34 2.36 -21.19 15.54
C ILE A 34 3.27 -22.22 14.87
N ASN A 35 4.03 -22.92 15.71
CA ASN A 35 5.04 -23.87 15.28
C ASN A 35 4.45 -25.26 15.04
N GLY A 36 4.94 -25.96 14.02
CA GLY A 36 4.52 -27.33 13.68
C GLY A 36 4.41 -27.54 12.18
N THR A 37 4.78 -28.74 11.73
CA THR A 37 4.76 -29.17 10.32
C THR A 37 3.63 -30.16 10.03
N ASP A 38 2.87 -30.55 11.05
CA ASP A 38 1.74 -31.43 10.92
C ASP A 38 0.58 -30.75 10.17
N GLU A 39 -0.25 -31.57 9.52
CA GLU A 39 -1.36 -31.09 8.71
C GLU A 39 -2.36 -30.27 9.52
N ARG A 40 -2.55 -30.58 10.81
CA ARG A 40 -3.44 -29.81 11.69
C ARG A 40 -2.91 -28.42 11.95
N THR A 41 -1.64 -28.28 12.30
CA THR A 41 -1.01 -26.96 12.48
C THR A 41 -1.04 -26.13 11.20
N ARG A 42 -0.80 -26.78 10.04
CA ARG A 42 -0.95 -26.14 8.73
C ARG A 42 -2.37 -25.62 8.51
N MET A 43 -3.39 -26.42 8.80
CA MET A 43 -4.80 -26.00 8.72
C MET A 43 -5.10 -24.81 9.65
N ILE A 44 -4.61 -24.82 10.89
CA ILE A 44 -4.78 -23.72 11.85
C ILE A 44 -4.23 -22.42 11.26
N ARG A 45 -2.96 -22.43 10.81
CA ARG A 45 -2.31 -21.25 10.24
C ARG A 45 -3.05 -20.71 9.02
N ARG A 46 -3.41 -21.57 8.07
CA ARG A 46 -4.14 -21.20 6.86
C ARG A 46 -5.53 -20.64 7.18
N ASN A 47 -6.26 -21.24 8.11
CA ASN A 47 -7.61 -20.78 8.47
C ASN A 47 -7.59 -19.43 9.20
N ILE A 48 -6.59 -19.16 10.06
CA ILE A 48 -6.45 -17.83 10.70
C ILE A 48 -6.31 -16.72 9.64
N VAL A 49 -5.44 -16.93 8.65
CA VAL A 49 -5.26 -15.98 7.54
C VAL A 49 -6.52 -15.87 6.69
N ARG A 50 -7.12 -17.01 6.31
CA ARG A 50 -8.35 -17.03 5.50
C ARG A 50 -9.50 -16.29 6.18
N TYR A 51 -9.65 -16.40 7.50
CA TYR A 51 -10.66 -15.66 8.25
C TYR A 51 -10.38 -14.16 8.31
N ALA A 52 -9.12 -13.72 8.41
CA ALA A 52 -8.78 -12.31 8.32
C ALA A 52 -9.14 -11.74 6.93
N VAL A 53 -8.78 -12.45 5.86
CA VAL A 53 -9.09 -12.02 4.48
C VAL A 53 -10.59 -12.14 4.17
N LEU A 54 -11.31 -13.10 4.76
CA LEU A 54 -12.78 -13.15 4.67
C LEU A 54 -13.41 -11.89 5.28
N LEU A 55 -12.93 -11.42 6.44
CA LEU A 55 -13.39 -10.14 7.00
C LEU A 55 -13.15 -8.98 6.02
N GLU A 56 -11.97 -8.91 5.39
CA GLU A 56 -11.66 -7.90 4.37
C GLU A 56 -12.65 -7.97 3.20
N ALA A 57 -12.88 -9.16 2.65
CA ALA A 57 -13.81 -9.36 1.55
C ALA A 57 -15.25 -8.97 1.92
N MET A 58 -15.70 -9.28 3.14
CA MET A 58 -17.01 -8.85 3.67
C MET A 58 -17.12 -7.32 3.78
N VAL A 59 -16.07 -6.65 4.26
CA VAL A 59 -16.06 -5.18 4.38
C VAL A 59 -16.03 -4.53 3.00
N PHE A 60 -15.19 -5.02 2.09
CA PHE A 60 -15.08 -4.50 0.73
C PHE A 60 -16.34 -4.73 -0.10
N ARG A 61 -17.00 -5.88 0.03
CA ARG A 61 -18.34 -6.10 -0.54
C ARG A 61 -19.31 -5.01 -0.13
N ASP A 62 -19.20 -4.52 1.12
CA ASP A 62 -20.17 -3.57 1.63
C ASP A 62 -19.94 -2.12 1.21
N ILE A 63 -18.68 -1.76 0.91
CA ILE A 63 -18.27 -0.40 0.54
C ILE A 63 -17.97 -0.20 -0.95
N SER A 64 -17.59 -1.26 -1.69
CA SER A 64 -17.27 -1.20 -3.12
C SER A 64 -18.33 -1.91 -3.96
N PRO A 65 -19.02 -1.22 -4.89
CA PRO A 65 -19.90 -1.87 -5.85
C PRO A 65 -19.19 -2.92 -6.72
N VAL A 66 -17.91 -2.71 -7.05
CA VAL A 66 -17.12 -3.65 -7.87
C VAL A 66 -16.95 -4.99 -7.15
N VAL A 67 -16.62 -4.95 -5.85
CA VAL A 67 -16.51 -6.16 -5.02
C VAL A 67 -17.88 -6.77 -4.75
N ARG A 68 -18.93 -5.96 -4.61
CA ARG A 68 -20.31 -6.47 -4.50
C ARG A 68 -20.77 -7.24 -5.73
N ARG A 69 -20.37 -6.83 -6.93
CA ARG A 69 -20.64 -7.60 -8.16
C ARG A 69 -19.90 -8.94 -8.15
N ARG A 70 -18.69 -9.00 -7.59
CA ARG A 70 -17.92 -10.24 -7.44
C ARG A 70 -18.50 -11.17 -6.37
N PHE A 71 -18.96 -10.63 -5.25
CA PHE A 71 -19.52 -11.38 -4.12
C PHE A 71 -20.91 -10.84 -3.75
N PRO A 72 -21.98 -11.21 -4.47
CA PRO A 72 -23.32 -10.66 -4.20
C PRO A 72 -23.89 -11.07 -2.84
N ASP A 73 -23.59 -12.28 -2.39
CA ASP A 73 -24.13 -12.89 -1.17
C ASP A 73 -23.06 -13.71 -0.42
N ASP A 74 -23.43 -14.28 0.74
CA ASP A 74 -22.50 -15.09 1.53
C ASP A 74 -22.19 -16.45 0.87
N HIS A 75 -23.06 -16.95 -0.02
CA HIS A 75 -22.82 -18.18 -0.78
C HIS A 75 -21.73 -17.98 -1.85
N ALA A 76 -21.58 -16.77 -2.39
CA ALA A 76 -20.49 -16.40 -3.28
C ALA A 76 -19.12 -16.52 -2.59
N PHE A 77 -19.03 -16.17 -1.29
CA PHE A 77 -17.79 -16.39 -0.52
C PHE A 77 -17.44 -17.86 -0.36
N LYS A 78 -18.43 -18.74 -0.16
CA LYS A 78 -18.23 -20.20 -0.18
C LYS A 78 -17.74 -20.67 -1.54
N THR A 79 -18.43 -20.26 -2.61
CA THR A 79 -18.11 -20.67 -3.98
C THR A 79 -16.71 -20.22 -4.40
N ALA A 80 -16.28 -19.04 -3.94
CA ALA A 80 -14.95 -18.51 -4.17
C ALA A 80 -13.86 -19.07 -3.23
N GLY A 81 -14.22 -19.97 -2.29
CA GLY A 81 -13.27 -20.64 -1.40
C GLY A 81 -12.86 -19.86 -0.16
N PHE A 82 -13.53 -18.75 0.17
CA PHE A 82 -13.31 -18.01 1.42
C PHE A 82 -14.00 -18.67 2.61
N LEU A 83 -15.09 -19.40 2.38
CA LEU A 83 -15.86 -20.14 3.39
C LEU A 83 -15.96 -21.62 3.00
N THR A 84 -15.97 -22.49 4.02
CA THR A 84 -16.43 -23.87 3.86
C THR A 84 -17.95 -23.97 4.06
N GLU A 85 -18.56 -25.10 3.69
CA GLU A 85 -19.98 -25.36 3.95
C GLU A 85 -20.33 -25.19 5.43
N GLN A 86 -19.51 -25.79 6.29
CA GLN A 86 -19.73 -25.79 7.74
C GLN A 86 -19.60 -24.38 8.33
N GLU A 87 -18.66 -23.59 7.82
CA GLU A 87 -18.48 -22.20 8.26
C GLU A 87 -19.62 -21.30 7.79
N LEU A 88 -20.16 -21.53 6.58
CA LEU A 88 -21.35 -20.82 6.12
C LEU A 88 -22.54 -21.12 7.02
N SER A 89 -22.81 -22.40 7.30
CA SER A 89 -23.88 -22.79 8.24
C SER A 89 -23.66 -22.22 9.65
N ALA A 90 -22.41 -22.21 10.13
CA ALA A 90 -22.07 -21.58 11.41
C ALA A 90 -22.31 -20.07 11.38
N MET A 91 -21.98 -19.38 10.28
CA MET A 91 -22.23 -17.95 10.10
C MET A 91 -23.72 -17.63 10.12
N GLU A 92 -24.54 -18.44 9.44
CA GLU A 92 -25.98 -18.30 9.37
C GLU A 92 -26.66 -18.55 10.73
N SER A 93 -26.16 -19.52 11.49
CA SER A 93 -26.69 -19.87 12.83
C SER A 93 -26.59 -18.73 13.86
N VAL A 94 -25.65 -17.79 13.67
CA VAL A 94 -25.46 -16.66 14.56
C VAL A 94 -26.43 -15.54 14.18
N THR A 95 -27.46 -15.32 14.99
CA THR A 95 -28.40 -14.21 14.77
C THR A 95 -27.78 -12.88 15.22
N SER A 96 -27.73 -11.89 14.33
CA SER A 96 -27.33 -10.52 14.66
C SER A 96 -28.09 -9.52 13.78
N PRO A 97 -28.61 -8.41 14.35
CA PRO A 97 -29.22 -7.34 13.55
C PRO A 97 -28.19 -6.49 12.79
N HIS A 98 -26.89 -6.71 13.03
CA HIS A 98 -25.79 -5.96 12.41
C HIS A 98 -24.90 -6.88 11.59
N ALA A 99 -24.10 -6.28 10.70
CA ALA A 99 -23.15 -7.00 9.88
C ALA A 99 -22.13 -7.78 10.74
N LYS A 100 -21.93 -9.06 10.40
CA LYS A 100 -21.15 -10.02 11.20
C LYS A 100 -19.64 -9.94 10.94
N TYR A 101 -19.09 -8.75 10.64
CA TYR A 101 -17.65 -8.55 10.38
C TYR A 101 -16.75 -9.06 11.53
N TRP A 102 -17.27 -9.06 12.75
CA TRP A 102 -16.55 -9.52 13.94
C TRP A 102 -16.38 -11.04 14.00
N LEU A 103 -17.18 -11.80 13.26
CA LEU A 103 -17.29 -13.26 13.38
C LEU A 103 -16.04 -14.00 12.86
N PRO A 104 -15.47 -13.67 11.68
CA PRO A 104 -14.24 -14.32 11.22
C PRO A 104 -13.06 -14.13 12.18
N ILE A 105 -12.91 -12.93 12.75
CA ILE A 105 -11.85 -12.66 13.74
C ILE A 105 -12.10 -13.41 15.05
N HIS A 106 -13.36 -13.57 15.46
CA HIS A 106 -13.71 -14.41 16.61
C HIS A 106 -13.31 -15.88 16.37
N TRP A 107 -13.55 -16.42 15.17
CA TRP A 107 -13.09 -17.77 14.81
C TRP A 107 -11.56 -17.89 14.76
N ALA A 108 -10.85 -16.87 14.27
CA ALA A 108 -9.40 -16.82 14.30
C ALA A 108 -8.85 -16.84 15.74
N PHE A 109 -9.47 -16.08 16.65
CA PHE A 109 -9.09 -16.09 18.07
C PHE A 109 -9.35 -17.43 18.74
N HIS A 110 -10.43 -18.13 18.36
CA HIS A 110 -10.69 -19.49 18.82
C HIS A 110 -9.56 -20.44 18.40
N LEU A 111 -9.13 -20.41 17.14
CA LEU A 111 -8.02 -21.22 16.64
C LEU A 111 -6.69 -20.91 17.34
N ILE A 112 -6.41 -19.64 17.64
CA ILE A 112 -5.20 -19.26 18.40
C ILE A 112 -5.25 -19.84 19.82
N LYS A 113 -6.41 -19.78 20.47
CA LYS A 113 -6.60 -20.36 21.81
C LYS A 113 -6.40 -21.88 21.79
N GLU A 114 -6.93 -22.55 20.78
CA GLU A 114 -6.74 -23.98 20.58
C GLU A 114 -5.26 -24.35 20.31
N ALA A 115 -4.57 -23.55 19.50
CA ALA A 115 -3.14 -23.71 19.22
C ALA A 115 -2.29 -23.57 20.49
N LYS A 116 -2.65 -22.64 21.38
CA LYS A 116 -2.01 -22.51 22.70
C LYS A 116 -2.29 -23.72 23.60
N ALA A 117 -3.55 -24.17 23.67
CA ALA A 117 -3.93 -25.34 24.45
C ALA A 117 -3.24 -26.63 23.98
N SER A 118 -2.99 -26.73 22.67
CA SER A 118 -2.29 -27.86 22.02
C SER A 118 -0.76 -27.75 22.10
N GLY A 119 -0.21 -26.71 22.75
CA GLY A 119 1.23 -26.52 22.91
C GLY A 119 1.97 -26.00 21.66
N LEU A 120 1.27 -25.65 20.58
CA LEU A 120 1.86 -25.10 19.34
C LEU A 120 2.44 -23.70 19.56
N ILE A 121 1.82 -22.94 20.48
CA ILE A 121 2.28 -21.63 20.93
C ILE A 121 2.90 -21.76 22.34
N ARG A 122 4.18 -21.40 22.47
CA ARG A 122 4.94 -21.60 23.72
C ARG A 122 4.49 -20.65 24.84
N THR A 123 4.43 -19.36 24.57
CA THR A 123 4.23 -18.32 25.60
C THR A 123 2.88 -17.60 25.46
N GLU A 124 2.32 -17.14 26.58
CA GLU A 124 1.11 -16.29 26.56
C GLU A 124 1.36 -14.96 25.83
N ARG A 125 2.58 -14.41 25.94
CA ARG A 125 2.96 -13.21 25.22
C ARG A 125 2.86 -13.38 23.70
N ALA A 126 3.21 -14.55 23.18
CA ALA A 126 3.07 -14.84 21.75
C ALA A 126 1.60 -14.84 21.31
N VAL A 127 0.69 -15.38 22.14
CA VAL A 127 -0.76 -15.33 21.89
C VAL A 127 -1.24 -13.88 21.79
N GLU A 128 -0.88 -13.05 22.77
CA GLU A 128 -1.25 -11.63 22.79
C GLU A 128 -0.73 -10.89 21.55
N LEU A 129 0.52 -11.14 21.16
CA LEU A 129 1.13 -10.52 19.98
C LEU A 129 0.39 -10.89 18.68
N VAL A 130 0.09 -12.17 18.47
CA VAL A 130 -0.65 -12.63 17.28
C VAL A 130 -2.06 -12.03 17.26
N GLN A 131 -2.77 -12.05 18.40
CA GLN A 131 -4.10 -11.46 18.50
C GLN A 131 -4.08 -9.95 18.27
N ALA A 132 -3.08 -9.24 18.79
CA ALA A 132 -2.93 -7.80 18.60
C ALA A 132 -2.74 -7.43 17.13
N ARG A 133 -1.93 -8.19 16.36
CA ARG A 133 -1.76 -7.95 14.92
C ARG A 133 -3.04 -8.20 14.13
N LEU A 134 -3.81 -9.23 14.47
CA LEU A 134 -5.12 -9.47 13.84
C LEU A 134 -6.14 -8.39 14.20
N LEU A 135 -6.11 -7.90 15.44
CA LEU A 135 -7.00 -6.82 15.89
C LEU A 135 -6.66 -5.49 15.22
N GLU A 136 -5.39 -5.20 15.01
CA GLU A 136 -4.93 -4.04 14.22
C GLU A 136 -5.48 -4.09 12.80
N PHE A 137 -5.32 -5.24 12.12
CA PHE A 137 -5.90 -5.47 10.78
C PHE A 137 -7.42 -5.24 10.76
N ARG A 138 -8.16 -5.83 11.70
CA ARG A 138 -9.61 -5.62 11.86
C ARG A 138 -9.96 -4.14 12.08
N THR A 139 -9.18 -3.46 12.92
CA THR A 139 -9.46 -2.05 13.29
C THR A 139 -9.26 -1.13 12.09
N SER A 140 -8.24 -1.39 11.26
CA SER A 140 -8.02 -0.64 10.01
C SER A 140 -9.19 -0.80 9.04
N LEU A 141 -9.70 -2.02 8.84
CA LEU A 141 -10.90 -2.26 8.03
C LEU A 141 -12.16 -1.63 8.62
N ALA A 142 -12.30 -1.62 9.95
CA ALA A 142 -13.41 -0.95 10.63
C ALA A 142 -13.36 0.58 10.41
N LYS A 143 -12.17 1.19 10.42
CA LYS A 143 -11.98 2.62 10.09
C LYS A 143 -12.40 2.91 8.65
N GLN A 144 -12.04 2.05 7.68
CA GLN A 144 -12.49 2.20 6.29
C GLN A 144 -14.02 2.13 6.17
N ARG A 145 -14.64 1.14 6.82
CA ARG A 145 -16.10 1.00 6.84
C ARG A 145 -16.78 2.20 7.48
N ALA A 146 -16.22 2.73 8.57
CA ALA A 146 -16.73 3.90 9.27
C ALA A 146 -16.58 5.16 8.41
N ALA A 147 -15.43 5.35 7.77
CA ALA A 147 -15.20 6.42 6.81
C ALA A 147 -16.27 6.37 5.72
N HIS A 148 -16.43 5.24 5.01
CA HIS A 148 -17.47 5.11 3.99
C HIS A 148 -18.89 5.38 4.52
N GLY A 149 -19.21 4.94 5.75
CA GLY A 149 -20.51 5.16 6.37
C GLY A 149 -20.83 6.62 6.72
N VAL A 150 -19.81 7.47 6.85
CA VAL A 150 -19.95 8.90 7.17
C VAL A 150 -19.27 9.72 6.06
N PRO A 151 -19.95 9.98 4.93
CA PRO A 151 -19.41 10.76 3.82
C PRO A 151 -19.26 12.24 4.19
N VAL A 152 -18.57 13.01 3.34
CA VAL A 152 -18.53 14.47 3.45
C VAL A 152 -19.97 15.01 3.48
N PRO A 153 -20.30 15.95 4.40
CA PRO A 153 -21.67 16.44 4.53
C PRO A 153 -22.24 16.93 3.19
N LEU A 154 -23.43 16.44 2.84
CA LEU A 154 -24.06 16.71 1.56
C LEU A 154 -24.25 18.23 1.31
N ALA A 155 -24.60 18.99 2.35
CA ALA A 155 -24.72 20.44 2.24
C ALA A 155 -23.38 21.09 1.81
N TYR A 156 -22.25 20.57 2.27
CA TYR A 156 -20.94 21.12 1.92
C TYR A 156 -20.58 20.86 0.46
N THR A 157 -20.78 19.63 -0.03
CA THR A 157 -20.57 19.30 -1.44
C THR A 157 -21.48 20.13 -2.35
N GLN A 158 -22.76 20.28 -1.97
CA GLN A 158 -23.74 21.08 -2.70
C GLN A 158 -23.35 22.57 -2.79
N VAL A 159 -22.97 23.18 -1.66
CA VAL A 159 -22.57 24.60 -1.63
C VAL A 159 -21.37 24.85 -2.55
N VAL A 160 -20.36 23.97 -2.55
CA VAL A 160 -19.19 24.10 -3.41
C VAL A 160 -19.58 23.97 -4.89
N PHE A 161 -20.39 22.96 -5.24
CA PHE A 161 -20.83 22.75 -6.62
C PHE A 161 -21.71 23.90 -7.12
N ILE A 162 -22.63 24.41 -6.30
CA ILE A 162 -23.44 25.57 -6.66
C ILE A 162 -22.56 26.79 -6.88
N ALA A 163 -21.59 27.06 -6.00
CA ALA A 163 -20.70 28.20 -6.12
C ALA A 163 -19.85 28.16 -7.40
N VAL A 164 -19.31 26.99 -7.77
CA VAL A 164 -18.52 26.87 -9.01
C VAL A 164 -19.43 26.95 -10.23
N ARG A 165 -20.58 26.26 -10.24
CA ARG A 165 -21.50 26.28 -11.39
C ARG A 165 -22.09 27.67 -11.62
N SER A 166 -22.44 28.41 -10.57
CA SER A 166 -22.95 29.78 -10.69
C SER A 166 -21.87 30.74 -11.18
N TYR A 167 -20.62 30.61 -10.69
CA TYR A 167 -19.48 31.36 -11.21
C TYR A 167 -19.28 31.12 -12.70
N LEU A 168 -19.30 29.86 -13.15
CA LEU A 168 -19.16 29.50 -14.57
C LEU A 168 -20.32 30.03 -15.42
N ALA A 169 -21.56 29.94 -14.93
CA ALA A 169 -22.74 30.47 -15.63
C ALA A 169 -22.68 31.99 -15.80
N LEU A 170 -22.30 32.73 -14.75
CA LEU A 170 -22.15 34.19 -14.81
C LEU A 170 -21.00 34.58 -15.74
N THR A 171 -19.89 33.85 -15.68
CA THR A 171 -18.72 34.06 -16.56
C THR A 171 -19.09 33.85 -18.03
N MET A 172 -19.91 32.84 -18.32
CA MET A 172 -20.38 32.55 -19.68
C MET A 172 -21.20 33.70 -20.29
N ILE A 173 -22.00 34.40 -19.49
CA ILE A 173 -22.80 35.56 -19.94
C ILE A 173 -21.96 36.84 -19.92
N GLY A 174 -21.22 37.07 -18.84
CA GLY A 174 -20.51 38.32 -18.58
C GLY A 174 -19.23 38.51 -19.37
N GLN A 175 -18.64 37.44 -19.91
CA GLN A 175 -17.44 37.50 -20.75
C GLN A 175 -17.74 37.33 -22.24
N GLN A 176 -19.00 37.53 -22.66
CA GLN A 176 -19.35 37.64 -24.07
C GLN A 176 -18.81 38.96 -24.64
N TYR A 177 -18.26 38.91 -25.86
CA TYR A 177 -17.89 40.11 -26.60
C TYR A 177 -19.17 40.82 -27.07
N VAL A 178 -19.42 42.02 -26.55
CA VAL A 178 -20.61 42.81 -26.89
C VAL A 178 -20.27 43.74 -28.06
N ILE A 179 -21.02 43.60 -29.16
CA ILE A 179 -20.90 44.46 -30.33
C ILE A 179 -21.74 45.72 -30.11
N GLY A 180 -21.11 46.88 -29.93
CA GLY A 180 -21.83 48.16 -29.81
C GLY A 180 -20.93 49.40 -29.80
N ASP A 181 -21.34 50.45 -30.54
CA ASP A 181 -20.57 51.70 -30.70
C ASP A 181 -20.31 52.45 -29.38
N ARG A 182 -21.12 52.20 -28.34
CA ARG A 182 -20.98 52.85 -27.01
C ARG A 182 -19.79 52.33 -26.17
N HIS A 183 -19.10 51.27 -26.60
CA HIS A 183 -18.08 50.60 -25.78
C HIS A 183 -16.67 50.60 -26.40
N LYS A 184 -16.47 51.30 -27.53
CA LYS A 184 -15.15 51.44 -28.17
C LYS A 184 -14.08 52.11 -27.29
N GLU A 185 -14.49 52.87 -26.27
CA GLU A 185 -13.58 53.56 -25.34
C GLU A 185 -13.25 52.74 -24.07
N ILE A 186 -14.01 51.66 -23.78
CA ILE A 186 -13.92 50.90 -22.51
C ILE A 186 -13.42 49.47 -22.74
N LEU A 187 -13.62 48.89 -23.92
CA LEU A 187 -13.22 47.53 -24.23
C LEU A 187 -11.79 47.48 -24.79
N THR A 188 -11.05 46.47 -24.34
CA THR A 188 -9.73 46.14 -24.89
C THR A 188 -9.87 45.87 -26.41
N PRO A 189 -8.93 46.34 -27.25
CA PRO A 189 -9.04 46.31 -28.72
C PRO A 189 -8.94 44.91 -29.34
N ILE A 190 -9.00 43.86 -28.52
CA ILE A 190 -8.73 42.47 -28.91
C ILE A 190 -10.04 41.69 -28.80
N ASP A 191 -10.86 41.80 -29.85
CA ASP A 191 -12.02 40.94 -30.08
C ASP A 191 -11.53 39.62 -30.69
N ILE A 192 -11.24 38.64 -29.82
CA ILE A 192 -10.92 37.28 -30.25
C ILE A 192 -12.25 36.52 -30.24
N TYR A 193 -12.72 36.10 -31.41
CA TYR A 193 -13.93 35.28 -31.56
C TYR A 193 -13.99 34.08 -30.58
N ILE A 194 -12.82 33.58 -30.16
CA ILE A 194 -12.65 32.53 -29.16
C ILE A 194 -12.12 33.13 -27.84
N PRO A 195 -12.87 33.07 -26.73
CA PRO A 195 -12.45 33.61 -25.44
C PRO A 195 -11.45 32.67 -24.73
N LEU A 196 -10.20 32.64 -25.19
CA LEU A 196 -9.18 31.70 -24.72
C LEU A 196 -8.96 31.74 -23.20
N LEU A 197 -8.88 32.93 -22.60
CA LEU A 197 -8.68 33.07 -21.15
C LEU A 197 -9.86 32.53 -20.34
N SER A 198 -11.09 32.73 -20.83
CA SER A 198 -12.31 32.20 -20.21
C SER A 198 -12.36 30.68 -20.27
N ILE A 199 -11.92 30.10 -21.40
CA ILE A 199 -11.77 28.64 -21.55
C ILE A 199 -10.74 28.10 -20.56
N LEU A 200 -9.59 28.75 -20.40
CA LEU A 200 -8.59 28.34 -19.41
C LEU A 200 -9.15 28.44 -17.98
N GLN A 201 -9.87 29.51 -17.63
CA GLN A 201 -10.54 29.65 -16.34
C GLN A 201 -11.55 28.51 -16.11
N LEU A 202 -12.37 28.19 -17.11
CA LEU A 202 -13.30 27.06 -17.06
C LEU A 202 -12.56 25.75 -16.78
N LEU A 203 -11.49 25.46 -17.52
CA LEU A 203 -10.70 24.24 -17.35
C LEU A 203 -10.11 24.15 -15.94
N PHE A 204 -9.58 25.24 -15.39
CA PHE A 204 -9.03 25.24 -14.04
C PHE A 204 -10.09 25.01 -12.96
N TYR A 205 -11.21 25.75 -12.98
CA TYR A 205 -12.25 25.60 -11.95
C TYR A 205 -13.02 24.28 -12.07
N LEU A 206 -13.40 23.90 -13.30
CA LEU A 206 -14.11 22.65 -13.55
C LEU A 206 -13.19 21.46 -13.29
N GLY A 207 -11.95 21.50 -13.79
CA GLY A 207 -10.95 20.46 -13.57
C GLY A 207 -10.65 20.27 -12.08
N TRP A 208 -10.50 21.36 -11.32
CA TRP A 208 -10.23 21.27 -9.89
C TRP A 208 -11.43 20.71 -9.09
N VAL A 209 -12.66 21.04 -9.49
CA VAL A 209 -13.87 20.37 -8.96
C VAL A 209 -13.89 18.89 -9.32
N LYS A 210 -13.53 18.53 -10.56
CA LYS A 210 -13.51 17.14 -11.04
C LYS A 210 -12.50 16.27 -10.29
N VAL A 211 -11.35 16.83 -9.91
CA VAL A 211 -10.40 16.14 -9.00
C VAL A 211 -11.09 15.76 -7.69
N ALA A 212 -11.83 16.67 -7.06
CA ALA A 212 -12.56 16.34 -5.83
C ALA A 212 -13.74 15.39 -6.07
N GLU A 213 -14.38 15.43 -7.24
CA GLU A 213 -15.49 14.52 -7.58
C GLU A 213 -15.00 13.07 -7.72
N GLY A 214 -13.91 12.85 -8.47
CA GLY A 214 -13.33 11.51 -8.65
C GLY A 214 -12.80 10.92 -7.33
N LEU A 215 -12.22 11.74 -6.46
CA LEU A 215 -11.68 11.27 -5.18
C LEU A 215 -12.73 11.16 -4.05
N LEU A 216 -13.98 11.59 -4.29
CA LEU A 216 -15.02 11.65 -3.25
C LEU A 216 -15.42 10.25 -2.76
N ASN A 217 -15.47 9.28 -3.69
CA ASN A 217 -15.78 7.89 -3.41
C ASN A 217 -14.73 6.98 -4.08
N PRO A 218 -13.62 6.66 -3.41
CA PRO A 218 -12.52 5.91 -4.01
C PRO A 218 -12.76 4.40 -4.13
N TYR A 219 -14.00 3.94 -3.92
CA TYR A 219 -14.36 2.52 -3.95
C TYR A 219 -15.22 2.16 -5.17
N GLY A 220 -15.40 3.11 -6.09
CA GLY A 220 -16.21 2.98 -7.28
C GLY A 220 -15.56 2.11 -8.36
N ASP A 221 -15.84 2.46 -9.60
CA ASP A 221 -15.48 1.73 -10.82
C ASP A 221 -14.72 2.65 -11.80
N ASP A 222 -14.23 3.79 -11.31
CA ASP A 222 -13.45 4.75 -12.10
C ASP A 222 -11.98 4.29 -12.19
N ASP A 223 -11.25 4.73 -13.22
CA ASP A 223 -9.86 4.29 -13.48
C ASP A 223 -8.88 4.56 -12.32
N ASP A 224 -9.15 5.57 -11.51
CA ASP A 224 -8.31 5.99 -10.37
C ASP A 224 -8.85 5.51 -9.01
N ASP A 225 -9.91 4.70 -8.99
CA ASP A 225 -10.46 4.11 -7.77
C ASP A 225 -9.56 2.99 -7.23
N PHE A 226 -9.77 2.62 -5.97
CA PHE A 226 -9.02 1.56 -5.34
C PHE A 226 -9.35 0.19 -5.93
N GLU A 227 -8.29 -0.55 -6.31
CA GLU A 227 -8.36 -1.92 -6.81
C GLU A 227 -8.64 -2.95 -5.69
N CYS A 228 -9.82 -2.86 -5.05
CA CYS A 228 -10.17 -3.69 -3.89
C CYS A 228 -10.15 -5.19 -4.18
N ASN A 229 -10.50 -5.62 -5.40
CA ASN A 229 -10.43 -7.03 -5.78
C ASN A 229 -8.99 -7.56 -5.76
N TRP A 230 -8.05 -6.75 -6.26
CA TRP A 230 -6.64 -7.09 -6.24
C TRP A 230 -6.12 -7.22 -4.80
N PHE A 231 -6.52 -6.32 -3.89
CA PHE A 231 -6.12 -6.39 -2.49
C PHE A 231 -6.58 -7.71 -1.83
N ILE A 232 -7.84 -8.12 -2.04
CA ILE A 232 -8.37 -9.39 -1.50
C ILE A 232 -7.54 -10.57 -2.03
N ASP A 233 -7.31 -10.62 -3.34
CA ASP A 233 -6.61 -11.73 -3.97
C ASP A 233 -5.14 -11.80 -3.56
N ARG A 234 -4.47 -10.65 -3.56
CA ARG A 234 -3.09 -10.51 -3.12
C ARG A 234 -2.94 -10.91 -1.66
N ASN A 235 -3.83 -10.45 -0.77
CA ASN A 235 -3.75 -10.80 0.65
C ASN A 235 -4.01 -12.30 0.88
N LEU A 236 -4.94 -12.91 0.15
CA LEU A 236 -5.12 -14.36 0.25
C LEU A 236 -3.87 -15.13 -0.20
N GLN A 237 -3.31 -14.77 -1.35
CA GLN A 237 -2.15 -15.43 -1.95
C GLN A 237 -0.88 -15.24 -1.10
N VAL A 238 -0.54 -14.00 -0.75
CA VAL A 238 0.64 -13.66 0.05
C VAL A 238 0.50 -14.22 1.47
N GLY A 239 -0.68 -14.10 2.06
CA GLY A 239 -0.97 -14.67 3.38
C GLY A 239 -0.69 -16.17 3.41
N PHE A 240 -1.20 -16.93 2.44
CA PHE A 240 -0.91 -18.37 2.32
C PHE A 240 0.56 -18.65 2.00
N ALA A 241 1.22 -17.84 1.18
CA ALA A 241 2.64 -18.01 0.91
C ALA A 241 3.47 -17.91 2.21
N ILE A 242 3.16 -16.94 3.07
CA ILE A 242 3.84 -16.73 4.35
C ILE A 242 3.57 -17.87 5.33
N VAL A 243 2.30 -18.24 5.55
CA VAL A 243 1.95 -19.18 6.62
C VAL A 243 2.02 -20.66 6.25
N ASP A 244 2.26 -20.95 4.98
CA ASP A 244 2.31 -22.32 4.44
C ASP A 244 3.54 -22.51 3.56
N ALA A 245 3.61 -21.83 2.41
CA ALA A 245 4.62 -22.13 1.40
C ALA A 245 6.06 -21.81 1.81
N ALA A 246 6.26 -20.82 2.69
CA ALA A 246 7.57 -20.38 3.17
C ALA A 246 8.07 -21.15 4.40
N ILE A 247 7.18 -21.84 5.13
CA ILE A 247 7.53 -22.53 6.36
C ILE A 247 8.54 -23.65 6.08
N GLY A 248 9.69 -23.63 6.77
CA GLY A 248 10.71 -24.67 6.62
C GLY A 248 11.58 -24.51 5.37
N LYS A 249 11.49 -23.37 4.67
CA LYS A 249 12.31 -23.02 3.49
C LYS A 249 13.33 -21.92 3.80
N GLU A 250 13.65 -21.73 5.07
CA GLU A 250 14.67 -20.78 5.49
C GLU A 250 16.04 -21.21 4.93
N PRO A 251 16.84 -20.30 4.36
CA PRO A 251 18.18 -20.64 3.88
C PRO A 251 19.08 -21.06 5.06
N PRO A 252 20.10 -21.91 4.81
CA PRO A 252 21.07 -22.26 5.83
C PRO A 252 21.82 -21.02 6.33
N LEU A 253 22.26 -21.07 7.58
CA LEU A 253 23.05 -20.00 8.17
C LEU A 253 24.47 -20.01 7.59
N GLU A 254 24.82 -18.95 6.87
CA GLU A 254 26.14 -18.76 6.27
C GLU A 254 26.74 -17.41 6.70
N LYS A 255 28.07 -17.32 6.68
CA LYS A 255 28.76 -16.05 6.86
C LYS A 255 28.52 -15.20 5.62
N ASP A 256 28.10 -13.96 5.81
CA ASP A 256 27.94 -13.02 4.72
C ASP A 256 29.32 -12.58 4.17
N VAL A 257 29.31 -11.97 2.99
CA VAL A 257 30.52 -11.52 2.28
C VAL A 257 31.31 -10.45 3.06
N PHE A 258 30.67 -9.76 4.00
CA PHE A 258 31.26 -8.70 4.80
C PHE A 258 31.64 -9.18 6.22
N TRP A 259 31.60 -10.48 6.50
CA TRP A 259 31.75 -11.04 7.85
C TRP A 259 32.99 -10.55 8.63
N ASN A 260 34.11 -10.30 7.93
CA ASN A 260 35.35 -9.81 8.54
C ASN A 260 35.64 -8.33 8.20
N GLU A 261 34.74 -7.64 7.50
CA GLU A 261 34.93 -6.25 7.10
C GLU A 261 34.41 -5.31 8.20
N ILE A 262 35.29 -4.42 8.69
CA ILE A 262 34.92 -3.41 9.70
C ILE A 262 34.00 -2.34 9.08
N THR A 263 34.19 -2.04 7.80
CA THR A 263 33.42 -1.03 7.07
C THR A 263 32.98 -1.61 5.72
N PRO A 264 31.81 -2.27 5.66
CA PRO A 264 31.32 -2.89 4.43
C PRO A 264 31.08 -1.85 3.34
N LEU A 265 31.56 -2.14 2.12
CA LEU A 265 31.37 -1.29 0.93
C LEU A 265 30.67 -2.10 -0.18
N PRO A 266 29.32 -2.02 -0.27
CA PRO A 266 28.59 -2.64 -1.36
C PRO A 266 29.00 -2.08 -2.72
N LEU A 267 29.06 -2.95 -3.73
CA LEU A 267 29.40 -2.58 -5.10
C LEU A 267 28.31 -1.74 -5.75
N TYR A 268 28.72 -0.76 -6.57
CA TYR A 268 27.83 0.00 -7.43
C TYR A 268 27.89 -0.54 -8.86
N ALA A 269 26.75 -0.55 -9.55
CA ALA A 269 26.71 -0.91 -10.97
C ALA A 269 27.47 0.11 -11.84
N ASN A 270 28.10 -0.35 -12.93
CA ASN A 270 28.96 0.47 -13.78
C ASN A 270 28.30 1.77 -14.31
N GLY A 271 27.00 1.74 -14.59
CA GLY A 271 26.23 2.90 -15.05
C GLY A 271 26.00 3.99 -13.99
N VAL A 272 26.33 3.71 -12.72
CA VAL A 272 26.08 4.60 -11.57
C VAL A 272 27.39 5.15 -10.99
N LEU A 273 28.55 4.66 -11.45
CA LEU A 273 29.87 5.09 -10.94
C LEU A 273 30.16 6.58 -11.16
N ASN A 274 29.56 7.18 -12.18
CA ASN A 274 29.70 8.61 -12.47
C ASN A 274 28.66 9.48 -11.76
N VAL A 275 27.74 8.89 -10.99
CA VAL A 275 26.78 9.64 -10.17
C VAL A 275 27.52 10.09 -8.90
N PRO A 276 27.60 11.40 -8.61
CA PRO A 276 28.29 11.88 -7.42
C PRO A 276 27.59 11.34 -6.16
N ILE A 277 28.32 10.55 -5.37
CA ILE A 277 27.85 10.09 -4.06
C ILE A 277 27.99 11.26 -3.09
N HIS A 278 26.88 11.90 -2.76
CA HIS A 278 26.85 12.91 -1.71
C HIS A 278 26.86 12.22 -0.35
N VAL A 279 28.05 12.11 0.24
CA VAL A 279 28.16 11.70 1.65
C VAL A 279 27.53 12.79 2.50
N GLN A 280 26.50 12.43 3.26
CA GLN A 280 25.87 13.35 4.21
C GLN A 280 26.86 13.62 5.34
N ASN A 281 27.60 14.72 5.21
CA ASN A 281 28.41 15.22 6.30
C ASN A 281 27.48 15.95 7.27
N ASP A 282 27.65 15.69 8.57
CA ASP A 282 27.08 16.55 9.61
C ASP A 282 27.41 18.02 9.29
N SER A 283 26.52 18.95 9.61
CA SER A 283 26.69 20.40 9.39
C SER A 283 27.89 21.02 10.14
N ILE A 284 28.64 20.21 10.90
CA ILE A 284 29.92 20.55 11.53
C ILE A 284 31.04 19.86 10.73
N PRO A 285 31.95 20.60 10.07
CA PRO A 285 33.04 20.00 9.31
C PRO A 285 33.98 19.22 10.24
N LYS A 286 33.98 17.89 10.14
CA LYS A 286 35.03 17.05 10.73
C LYS A 286 36.27 17.14 9.84
N PRO A 287 37.51 17.22 10.39
CA PRO A 287 38.72 17.35 9.60
C PRO A 287 38.84 16.17 8.62
N ILE A 288 38.79 16.50 7.33
CA ILE A 288 38.83 15.58 6.20
C ILE A 288 40.20 14.90 6.18
N ARG A 289 40.29 13.68 6.74
CA ARG A 289 41.46 12.79 6.55
C ARG A 289 41.09 11.32 6.30
N LEU A 290 39.81 10.95 6.38
CA LEU A 290 39.41 9.53 6.28
C LEU A 290 38.92 9.14 4.88
N VAL A 291 38.16 10.00 4.20
CA VAL A 291 37.50 9.65 2.92
C VAL A 291 38.49 9.53 1.76
N GLU A 292 39.51 10.38 1.69
CA GLU A 292 40.53 10.31 0.62
C GLU A 292 41.42 9.06 0.71
N LYS A 293 41.58 8.51 1.93
CA LYS A 293 42.38 7.29 2.16
C LYS A 293 41.64 6.02 1.73
N ILE A 294 40.30 6.02 1.84
CA ILE A 294 39.42 4.90 1.48
C ILE A 294 39.32 4.74 -0.04
N ILE A 295 39.22 5.85 -0.79
CA ILE A 295 39.18 5.81 -2.26
C ILE A 295 40.54 5.34 -2.81
N ARG A 296 41.66 5.78 -2.24
CA ARG A 296 43.00 5.37 -2.70
C ARG A 296 43.39 3.93 -2.32
N SER A 297 42.87 3.37 -1.23
CA SER A 297 43.17 1.98 -0.85
C SER A 297 42.47 0.95 -1.73
N SER A 298 41.24 1.25 -2.19
CA SER A 298 40.53 0.42 -3.17
C SER A 298 41.30 0.36 -4.50
N PHE A 299 41.82 1.49 -5.00
CA PHE A 299 42.61 1.52 -6.23
C PHE A 299 43.98 0.82 -6.15
N ASN A 300 44.62 0.76 -4.98
CA ASN A 300 45.93 0.09 -4.82
C ASN A 300 45.82 -1.42 -4.59
N SER A 301 44.68 -1.91 -4.09
CA SER A 301 44.38 -3.34 -3.97
C SER A 301 44.36 -4.02 -5.35
N ASP A 302 43.72 -3.37 -6.33
CA ASP A 302 43.57 -3.93 -7.68
C ASP A 302 44.90 -3.98 -8.45
N ARG A 303 45.82 -3.03 -8.21
CA ARG A 303 47.16 -3.03 -8.84
C ARG A 303 48.11 -4.09 -8.27
N ASN A 304 48.01 -4.41 -6.99
CA ASN A 304 48.88 -5.41 -6.37
C ASN A 304 48.39 -6.84 -6.67
N ASN A 305 47.08 -7.06 -6.83
CA ASN A 305 46.56 -8.38 -7.21
C ASN A 305 46.80 -8.72 -8.69
N SER A 306 46.83 -7.72 -9.58
CA SER A 306 47.16 -7.95 -10.99
C SER A 306 48.64 -8.27 -11.23
N THR A 307 49.56 -7.66 -10.47
CA THR A 307 51.01 -7.92 -10.59
C THR A 307 51.44 -9.25 -9.94
N VAL A 308 50.77 -9.70 -8.88
CA VAL A 308 51.05 -11.02 -8.27
C VAL A 308 50.50 -12.17 -9.12
N ALA A 309 49.43 -11.94 -9.89
CA ALA A 309 48.90 -12.93 -10.83
C ALA A 309 49.82 -13.12 -12.06
N GLU A 310 50.40 -12.04 -12.60
CA GLU A 310 51.32 -12.12 -13.73
C GLU A 310 52.67 -12.76 -13.36
N HIS A 311 53.20 -12.48 -12.16
CA HIS A 311 54.51 -13.02 -11.76
C HIS A 311 54.49 -14.53 -11.42
N ASN A 312 53.32 -15.08 -11.06
CA ASN A 312 53.14 -16.51 -10.77
C ASN A 312 52.87 -17.36 -12.04
N LEU A 313 52.51 -16.74 -13.16
CA LEU A 313 52.32 -17.44 -14.44
C LEU A 313 53.63 -17.58 -15.24
N GLU A 314 54.58 -16.66 -15.09
CA GLU A 314 55.89 -16.75 -15.78
C GLU A 314 56.89 -17.71 -15.09
N SER A 315 56.70 -18.04 -13.80
CA SER A 315 57.65 -18.90 -13.06
C SER A 315 57.33 -20.41 -13.09
N GLN A 316 56.22 -20.83 -13.69
CA GLN A 316 55.87 -22.26 -13.87
C GLN A 316 56.04 -22.77 -15.32
N GLY A 317 56.58 -21.96 -16.22
CA GLY A 317 56.73 -22.27 -17.65
C GLY A 317 58.12 -22.71 -18.11
N ASN A 318 59.00 -23.22 -17.23
CA ASN A 318 60.31 -23.75 -17.65
C ASN A 318 60.88 -24.77 -16.64
N ARG A 319 60.41 -26.02 -16.73
CA ARG A 319 61.13 -27.24 -16.28
C ARG A 319 60.34 -28.49 -16.67
N PHE A 320 60.38 -28.82 -17.97
CA PHE A 320 60.31 -30.19 -18.48
C PHE A 320 60.97 -30.19 -19.85
N ASP A 321 62.28 -30.44 -19.82
CA ASP A 321 63.10 -31.23 -20.75
C ASP A 321 64.38 -31.62 -20.00
#